data_AF-A0A1H3MZ69-F1
#
_entry.id   AF-A0A1H3MZ69-F1
#
_cell.length_a   1.000
_cell.length_b   1.000
_cell.length_c   1.000
_cell.angle_alpha   90.00
_cell.angle_beta   90.00
_cell.angle_gamma   90.00
#
_symmetry.space_group_name_H-M   'P 1'
#
loop_
_entity.id
_entity.type
_entity.pdbx_description
1 polymer ?
#
loop_
_entity_poly.entity_id
_entity_poly.type
_entity_poly.pdbx_seq_one_letter_code
_entity_poly.pdbx_strand_id
1 'polypeptide(L)'
;MTIPRRIVAEALGLPADTNSLPPGDLPLDRFAARLIGYLGTPDADAETPDAWTGAVMDRLISDDPDLALDALAEGARLDGAEVLSDVLADLGERDAATSRMIEKRAASDPRLTMLIAATDGQ
;
A
#
# COMPACT_ATOMS: atom_id res chain seq x y z
N MET A 1 -9.93 -7.25 -5.38
CA MET A 1 -9.98 -7.20 -3.90
C MET A 1 -10.32 -5.79 -3.46
N THR A 2 -10.75 -5.60 -2.22
CA THR A 2 -11.12 -4.29 -1.67
C THR A 2 -10.54 -4.08 -0.27
N ILE A 3 -10.26 -2.83 0.08
CA ILE A 3 -9.90 -2.40 1.43
C ILE A 3 -11.20 -2.06 2.16
N PRO A 4 -11.51 -2.74 3.28
CA PRO A 4 -12.69 -2.45 4.08
C PRO A 4 -12.82 -0.97 4.42
N ARG A 5 -14.00 -0.38 4.21
CA ARG A 5 -14.27 1.03 4.52
C ARG A 5 -13.86 1.40 5.95
N ARG A 6 -14.03 0.48 6.91
CA ARG A 6 -13.64 0.68 8.31
C ARG A 6 -12.14 0.94 8.48
N ILE A 7 -11.28 0.26 7.71
CA ILE A 7 -9.82 0.45 7.78
C ILE A 7 -9.47 1.84 7.27
N VAL A 8 -10.10 2.27 6.17
CA VAL A 8 -9.94 3.63 5.64
C VAL A 8 -10.40 4.67 6.66
N ALA A 9 -11.53 4.46 7.34
CA ALA A 9 -12.00 5.36 8.40
C ALA A 9 -11.01 5.45 9.57
N GLU A 10 -10.56 4.30 10.07
CA GLU A 10 -9.61 4.21 11.19
C GLU A 10 -8.27 4.88 10.85
N ALA A 11 -7.72 4.65 9.66
CA ALA A 11 -6.49 5.27 9.18
C ALA A 11 -6.57 6.81 9.15
N LEU A 12 -7.77 7.34 8.93
CA LEU A 12 -8.03 8.78 8.87
C LEU A 12 -8.52 9.36 10.19
N GLY A 13 -8.51 8.58 11.27
CA GLY A 13 -8.99 9.00 12.59
C GLY A 13 -10.49 9.31 12.62
N LEU A 14 -11.26 8.74 11.69
CA LEU A 14 -12.70 8.93 11.60
C LEU A 14 -13.45 7.87 12.41
N PRO A 15 -14.65 8.19 12.95
CA PRO A 15 -15.54 7.19 13.55
C PRO A 15 -15.91 6.07 12.56
N ALA A 16 -16.16 4.87 13.07
CA ALA A 16 -16.52 3.71 12.24
C ALA A 16 -17.82 3.93 11.43
N ASP A 17 -18.76 4.67 11.99
CA ASP A 17 -20.05 5.06 11.43
C ASP A 17 -20.02 6.42 10.68
N THR A 18 -18.83 6.91 10.33
CA THR A 18 -18.67 8.17 9.60
C THR A 18 -19.41 8.19 8.26
N ASN A 19 -20.05 9.33 7.97
CA ASN A 19 -20.62 9.63 6.65
C ASN A 19 -19.66 10.45 5.76
N SER A 20 -18.45 10.75 6.24
CA SER A 20 -17.46 11.55 5.50
C SER A 20 -16.73 10.78 4.39
N LEU A 21 -16.93 9.46 4.31
CA LEU A 21 -16.35 8.61 3.26
C LEU A 21 -17.41 8.18 2.22
N PRO A 22 -17.03 7.94 0.95
CA PRO A 22 -17.90 7.37 -0.07
C PRO A 22 -18.34 5.93 0.25
N PRO A 23 -19.63 5.57 0.09
CA PRO A 23 -20.16 4.26 0.51
C PRO A 23 -19.42 3.08 -0.17
N GLY A 24 -19.30 1.99 0.57
CA GLY A 24 -18.62 0.76 0.11
C GLY A 24 -17.14 0.72 0.43
N ASP A 25 -16.54 -0.44 0.15
CA ASP A 25 -15.11 -0.68 0.33
C ASP A 25 -14.30 -0.06 -0.82
N LEU A 26 -13.05 0.27 -0.55
CA LEU A 26 -12.16 0.91 -1.51
C LEU A 26 -11.51 -0.15 -2.42
N PRO A 27 -11.67 -0.09 -3.75
CA PRO A 27 -11.02 -1.05 -4.66
C PRO A 27 -9.49 -0.95 -4.60
N LEU A 28 -8.80 -2.10 -4.50
CA LEU A 28 -7.33 -2.14 -4.36
C LEU A 28 -6.60 -1.50 -5.54
N ASP A 29 -7.09 -1.73 -6.77
CA ASP A 29 -6.53 -1.16 -8.00
C ASP A 29 -6.56 0.37 -7.97
N ARG A 30 -7.69 0.95 -7.53
CA ARG A 30 -7.85 2.41 -7.40
C ARG A 30 -6.99 2.98 -6.28
N PHE A 31 -6.89 2.26 -5.17
CA PHE A 31 -6.02 2.64 -4.07
C PHE A 31 -4.56 2.65 -4.51
N ALA A 32 -4.08 1.56 -5.11
CA ALA A 32 -2.71 1.42 -5.58
C ALA A 32 -2.33 2.51 -6.59
N ALA A 33 -3.21 2.82 -7.55
CA ALA A 33 -2.98 3.90 -8.50
C ALA A 33 -2.82 5.28 -7.83
N ARG A 34 -3.62 5.57 -6.79
CA ARG A 34 -3.49 6.83 -6.04
C ARG A 34 -2.27 6.86 -5.13
N LEU A 35 -1.93 5.73 -4.53
CA LEU A 35 -0.71 5.61 -3.73
C LEU A 35 0.54 5.88 -4.58
N ILE A 36 0.63 5.30 -5.78
CA ILE A 36 1.72 5.58 -6.72
C ILE A 36 1.78 7.07 -7.05
N GLY A 37 0.63 7.70 -7.33
CA GLY A 37 0.57 9.14 -7.59
C GLY A 37 1.06 10.00 -6.43
N TYR A 38 0.68 9.63 -5.20
CA TYR A 38 1.15 10.29 -3.98
C TYR A 38 2.66 10.13 -3.78
N LEU A 39 3.18 8.90 -3.82
CA LEU A 39 4.61 8.61 -3.62
C LEU A 39 5.49 9.20 -4.73
N GLY A 40 4.97 9.32 -5.95
CA GLY A 40 5.64 9.98 -7.06
C GLY A 40 5.64 11.51 -6.99
N THR A 41 4.95 12.12 -6.02
CA THR A 41 4.92 13.58 -5.84
C THR A 41 6.17 14.04 -5.09
N PRO A 42 7.02 14.91 -5.66
CA PRO A 42 8.17 15.47 -4.97
C PRO A 42 7.75 16.28 -3.75
N ASP A 43 8.48 16.15 -2.65
CA ASP A 43 8.23 16.88 -1.39
C ASP A 43 6.80 16.67 -0.84
N ALA A 44 6.23 15.48 -1.07
CA ALA A 44 4.90 15.14 -0.57
C ALA A 44 4.83 15.22 0.97
N ASP A 45 3.73 15.80 1.44
CA ASP A 45 3.44 16.03 2.86
C ASP A 45 1.99 15.64 3.19
N ALA A 46 1.52 15.98 4.40
CA ALA A 46 0.17 15.67 4.85
C ALA A 46 -0.93 16.51 4.17
N GLU A 47 -0.60 17.63 3.53
CA GLU A 47 -1.54 18.48 2.79
C GLU A 47 -1.60 18.11 1.29
N THR A 48 -0.64 17.31 0.82
CA THR A 48 -0.55 16.84 -0.56
C THR A 48 -1.81 16.05 -0.94
N PRO A 49 -2.37 16.27 -2.15
CA PRO A 49 -3.45 15.45 -2.66
C PRO A 49 -3.11 13.96 -2.54
N ASP A 50 -4.07 13.17 -2.12
CA ASP A 50 -3.90 11.73 -1.90
C ASP A 50 -2.92 11.32 -0.78
N ALA A 51 -2.45 12.22 0.09
CA ALA A 51 -1.68 11.87 1.29
C ALA A 51 -2.39 10.88 2.24
N TRP A 52 -3.72 10.84 2.18
CA TRP A 52 -4.54 9.83 2.86
C TRP A 52 -4.16 8.40 2.47
N THR A 53 -3.60 8.18 1.27
CA THR A 53 -3.18 6.85 0.82
C THR A 53 -1.97 6.33 1.57
N GLY A 54 -1.03 7.21 1.93
CA GLY A 54 0.09 6.87 2.82
C GLY A 54 -0.41 6.43 4.18
N ALA A 55 -1.29 7.21 4.81
CA ALA A 55 -1.88 6.86 6.11
C ALA A 55 -2.66 5.53 6.08
N VAL A 56 -3.39 5.24 4.99
CA VAL A 56 -4.07 3.95 4.81
C VAL A 56 -3.07 2.82 4.63
N MET A 57 -2.00 3.02 3.87
CA MET A 57 -0.95 2.00 3.69
C MET A 57 -0.24 1.70 5.02
N ASP A 58 0.14 2.71 5.80
CA ASP A 58 0.74 2.54 7.13
C ASP A 58 -0.18 1.71 8.04
N ARG A 59 -1.49 1.98 7.99
CA ARG A 59 -2.50 1.23 8.75
C ARG A 59 -2.59 -0.22 8.28
N LEU A 60 -2.53 -0.48 6.98
CA LEU A 60 -2.52 -1.84 6.43
C LEU A 60 -1.26 -2.59 6.84
N ILE A 61 -0.08 -1.99 6.70
CA ILE A 61 1.19 -2.55 7.16
C ILE A 61 1.09 -2.89 8.66
N SER A 62 0.46 -2.01 9.45
CA SER A 62 0.26 -2.20 10.88
C SER A 62 -0.67 -3.36 11.24
N ASP A 63 -1.82 -3.47 10.58
CA ASP A 63 -2.95 -4.26 11.08
C ASP A 63 -3.28 -5.47 10.20
N ASP A 64 -2.98 -5.41 8.90
CA ASP A 64 -3.29 -6.44 7.91
C ASP A 64 -2.19 -6.49 6.81
N PRO A 65 -1.00 -7.04 7.13
CA PRO A 65 0.14 -7.06 6.22
C PRO A 65 -0.11 -7.90 4.95
N ASP A 66 -0.99 -8.90 5.01
CA ASP A 66 -1.44 -9.63 3.81
C ASP A 66 -2.17 -8.69 2.84
N LEU A 67 -3.12 -7.88 3.34
CA LEU A 67 -3.83 -6.90 2.51
C LEU A 67 -2.93 -5.76 2.03
N ALA A 68 -1.94 -5.34 2.83
CA ALA A 68 -0.90 -4.41 2.39
C ALA A 68 -0.11 -4.98 1.20
N LEU A 69 0.32 -6.24 1.30
CA LEU A 69 1.04 -6.91 0.22
C LEU A 69 0.18 -7.08 -1.03
N ASP A 70 -1.11 -7.39 -0.89
CA ASP A 70 -2.02 -7.46 -2.03
C ASP A 70 -2.16 -6.10 -2.73
N ALA A 71 -2.20 -4.98 -1.97
CA ALA A 71 -2.22 -3.64 -2.55
C ALA A 71 -0.94 -3.32 -3.32
N LEU A 72 0.23 -3.67 -2.77
CA LEU A 72 1.52 -3.52 -3.44
C LEU A 72 1.61 -4.41 -4.69
N ALA A 73 1.10 -5.64 -4.63
CA ALA A 73 1.07 -6.55 -5.77
C ALA A 73 0.14 -6.07 -6.90
N GLU A 74 -0.98 -5.42 -6.57
CA GLU A 74 -1.80 -4.74 -7.58
C GLU A 74 -1.08 -3.52 -8.16
N GLY A 75 -0.42 -2.71 -7.32
CA GLY A 75 0.37 -1.56 -7.73
C GLY A 75 1.55 -1.92 -8.63
N ALA A 76 2.22 -3.04 -8.38
CA ALA A 76 3.32 -3.57 -9.18
C ALA A 76 2.96 -3.77 -10.66
N ARG A 77 1.66 -3.79 -10.98
CA ARG A 77 1.13 -3.97 -12.35
C ARG A 77 0.92 -2.67 -13.12
N LEU A 78 1.06 -1.54 -12.44
CA LEU A 78 0.75 -0.21 -12.97
C LEU A 78 2.03 0.51 -13.39
N ASP A 79 1.86 1.57 -14.19
CA ASP A 79 2.96 2.47 -14.52
C ASP A 79 3.37 3.27 -13.28
N GLY A 80 4.68 3.53 -13.12
CA GLY A 80 5.22 4.24 -11.96
C GLY A 80 5.38 3.38 -10.71
N ALA A 81 5.22 2.06 -10.81
CA ALA A 81 5.29 1.14 -9.68
C ALA A 81 6.63 1.16 -8.93
N GLU A 82 7.71 1.65 -9.52
CA GLU A 82 9.03 1.75 -8.90
C GLU A 82 9.02 2.47 -7.56
N VAL A 83 8.14 3.46 -7.36
CA VAL A 83 8.02 4.19 -6.08
C VAL A 83 7.47 3.34 -4.94
N LEU A 84 6.93 2.15 -5.25
CA LEU A 84 6.45 1.20 -4.26
C LEU A 84 7.57 0.36 -3.64
N SER A 85 8.81 0.45 -4.14
CA SER A 85 9.97 -0.28 -3.62
C SER A 85 10.12 -0.04 -2.12
N ASP A 86 10.12 1.21 -1.71
CA ASP A 86 10.43 1.60 -0.32
C ASP A 86 9.32 1.13 0.62
N VAL A 87 8.07 1.23 0.19
CA VAL A 87 6.92 0.72 0.95
C VAL A 87 6.96 -0.81 1.10
N LEU A 88 7.45 -1.51 0.07
CA LEU A 88 7.64 -2.96 0.14
C LEU A 88 8.77 -3.35 1.10
N ALA A 89 9.86 -2.57 1.14
CA ALA A 89 10.91 -2.73 2.14
C ALA A 89 10.37 -2.50 3.56
N ASP A 90 9.65 -1.41 3.80
CA ASP A 90 9.04 -1.10 5.11
C ASP A 90 8.13 -2.24 5.60
N LEU A 91 7.30 -2.80 4.69
CA LEU A 91 6.49 -3.97 5.01
C LEU A 91 7.35 -5.18 5.37
N GLY A 92 8.46 -5.42 4.66
CA GLY A 92 9.39 -6.51 4.93
C GLY A 92 10.16 -6.39 6.24
N GLU A 93 10.42 -5.17 6.70
CA GLU A 93 11.13 -4.89 7.96
C GLU A 93 10.26 -5.11 9.20
N ARG A 94 8.94 -5.16 9.04
CA ARG A 94 7.98 -5.33 10.15
C ARG A 94 8.30 -6.53 11.05
N ASP A 95 8.39 -7.72 10.46
CA ASP A 95 8.69 -8.96 11.17
C ASP A 95 9.07 -10.10 10.20
N ALA A 96 9.71 -11.14 10.73
CA ALA A 96 10.19 -12.27 9.93
C ALA A 96 9.09 -13.10 9.25
N ALA A 97 7.85 -13.10 9.77
CA ALA A 97 6.74 -13.80 9.12
C ALA A 97 6.26 -13.01 7.90
N THR A 98 6.16 -11.69 8.03
CA THR A 98 5.84 -10.77 6.93
C THR A 98 6.89 -10.83 5.82
N SER A 99 8.19 -10.82 6.15
CA SER A 99 9.27 -11.00 5.17
C SER A 99 9.13 -12.33 4.37
N ARG A 100 8.91 -13.46 5.04
CA ARG A 100 8.69 -14.76 4.38
C ARG A 100 7.43 -14.79 3.50
N MET A 101 6.39 -14.08 3.90
CA MET A 101 5.17 -13.95 3.12
C MET A 101 5.44 -13.21 1.79
N ILE A 102 6.21 -12.12 1.83
CA ILE A 102 6.65 -11.39 0.64
C ILE A 102 7.46 -12.31 -0.28
N GLU A 103 8.48 -12.99 0.25
CA GLU A 103 9.31 -13.94 -0.53
C GLU A 103 8.46 -15.01 -1.22
N LYS A 104 7.51 -15.61 -0.48
CA LYS A 104 6.59 -16.61 -1.02
C LYS A 104 5.72 -16.05 -2.14
N ARG A 105 5.21 -14.82 -2.00
CA ARG A 105 4.40 -14.17 -3.02
C ARG A 105 5.22 -13.84 -4.26
N ALA A 106 6.43 -13.31 -4.06
CA ALA A 106 7.36 -12.95 -5.14
C ALA A 106 7.79 -14.17 -5.97
N ALA A 107 7.92 -15.36 -5.35
CA ALA A 107 8.21 -16.60 -6.08
C ALA A 107 7.16 -16.94 -7.17
N SER A 108 5.96 -16.36 -7.10
CA SER A 108 4.87 -16.56 -8.08
C SER A 108 4.42 -15.27 -8.77
N ASP A 109 4.99 -14.10 -8.45
CA ASP A 109 4.66 -12.82 -9.07
C ASP A 109 5.94 -12.10 -9.53
N PRO A 110 6.29 -12.17 -10.82
CA PRO A 110 7.54 -11.61 -11.33
C PRO A 110 7.62 -10.09 -11.20
N ARG A 111 6.48 -9.39 -11.13
CA ARG A 111 6.49 -7.92 -10.95
C ARG A 111 6.84 -7.55 -9.52
N LEU A 112 6.37 -8.34 -8.55
CA LEU A 112 6.77 -8.19 -7.17
C LEU A 112 8.27 -8.53 -7.00
N THR A 113 8.79 -9.54 -7.70
CA THR A 113 10.25 -9.79 -7.74
C THR A 113 11.04 -8.58 -8.24
N MET A 114 10.54 -7.89 -9.27
CA MET A 114 11.19 -6.69 -9.81
C MET A 114 11.20 -5.54 -8.80
N LEU A 115 10.13 -5.34 -8.04
CA LEU A 115 10.09 -4.33 -6.98
C LEU A 115 11.11 -4.62 -5.87
N ILE A 116 11.25 -5.89 -5.45
CA ILE A 116 12.28 -6.29 -4.46
C ILE A 116 13.69 -6.07 -5.01
N ALA A 117 13.93 -6.36 -6.28
CA ALA A 117 15.23 -6.10 -6.88
C ALA A 117 15.54 -4.59 -6.96
N ALA A 118 14.52 -3.73 -7.03
CA ALA A 118 14.68 -2.28 -7.02
C ALA A 118 15.08 -1.73 -5.64
N THR A 119 14.67 -2.38 -4.55
CA THR A 119 15.10 -2.01 -3.18
C THR A 119 16.58 -2.31 -2.92
N ASP A 120 17.14 -3.39 -3.49
CA ASP A 120 18.55 -3.78 -3.27
C ASP A 120 19.55 -2.95 -4.11
N GLY A 121 19.06 -2.16 -5.06
CA GLY A 121 19.88 -1.36 -5.99
C GLY A 121 20.05 0.11 -5.61
N GLN A 122 19.44 0.55 -4.51
CA GLN A 122 19.48 1.92 -3.98
C GLN A 122 20.67 2.13 -3.03
#